data_AF-A0A064C2E8-F1
#
_entry.id   AF-A0A064C2E8-F1
#
_cell.length_a   1.000
_cell.length_b   1.000
_cell.length_c   1.000
_cell.angle_alpha   90.00
_cell.angle_beta   90.00
_cell.angle_gamma   90.00
#
_symmetry.space_group_name_H-M   'P 1'
#
loop_
_entity.id
_entity.type
_entity.pdbx_description
1 polymer ?
#
loop_
_entity_poly.entity_id
_entity_poly.type
_entity_poly.pdbx_seq_one_letter_code
_entity_poly.pdbx_strand_id
1 'polypeptide(L)'
;MKNRIIDVFEVVNRILVITVENPDFEDLRVNQFVKIGDKKYRVRSGPMIHSTPPQSVLDRDTFTIDYTDDELLDKEAVFTTH
;
A
#
# COMPACT_ATOMS: atom_id res chain seq x y z
N MET A 1 -2.90 1.47 14.51
CA MET A 1 -3.00 0.09 13.98
C MET A 1 -1.87 -0.09 12.99
N LYS A 2 -1.30 -1.29 12.89
CA LYS A 2 -0.23 -1.58 11.94
C LYS A 2 -0.81 -1.63 10.52
N ASN A 3 -0.08 -1.14 9.51
CA ASN A 3 -0.48 -1.21 8.09
C ASN A 3 -1.88 -0.65 7.77
N ARG A 4 -2.37 0.34 8.52
CA ARG A 4 -3.68 0.93 8.24
C ARG A 4 -3.58 1.81 7.00
N ILE A 5 -4.49 1.62 6.04
CA ILE A 5 -4.56 2.46 4.84
C ILE A 5 -5.11 3.83 5.20
N ILE A 6 -4.31 4.87 4.98
CA ILE A 6 -4.65 6.26 5.30
C ILE A 6 -4.83 7.14 4.06
N ASP A 7 -4.40 6.67 2.90
CA ASP A 7 -4.68 7.35 1.63
C ASP A 7 -4.63 6.38 0.45
N VAL A 8 -5.42 6.69 -0.59
CA VAL A 8 -5.51 5.94 -1.85
C VAL A 8 -5.53 6.94 -3.00
N PHE A 9 -4.55 6.84 -3.88
CA PHE A 9 -4.42 7.72 -5.04
C PHE A 9 -4.32 6.91 -6.33
N GLU A 10 -5.18 7.20 -7.30
CA GLU A 10 -5.08 6.59 -8.63
C GLU A 10 -3.99 7.27 -9.46
N VAL A 11 -3.12 6.46 -10.05
CA VAL A 11 -2.13 6.88 -11.05
C VAL A 11 -2.46 6.29 -12.42
N VAL A 12 -1.73 6.72 -13.43
CA VAL A 12 -1.83 6.23 -14.80
C VAL A 12 -1.80 4.68 -14.89
N ASN A 13 -2.43 4.15 -15.93
CA ASN A 13 -2.49 2.70 -16.22
C ASN A 13 -3.27 1.86 -15.20
N ARG A 14 -4.30 2.43 -14.54
CA ARG A 14 -5.18 1.70 -13.62
C ARG A 14 -4.38 1.05 -12.47
N ILE A 15 -3.54 1.85 -11.83
CA ILE A 15 -2.78 1.46 -10.65
C ILE A 15 -3.18 2.38 -9.50
N LEU A 16 -3.39 1.80 -8.31
CA LEU A 16 -3.62 2.58 -7.09
C LEU A 16 -2.34 2.60 -6.26
N VAL A 17 -1.96 3.80 -5.81
CA VAL A 17 -0.95 4.04 -4.78
C VAL A 17 -1.66 4.01 -3.43
N ILE A 18 -1.23 3.09 -2.58
CA ILE A 18 -1.77 2.88 -1.25
C ILE A 18 -0.76 3.41 -0.24
N THR A 19 -1.21 4.34 0.59
CA THR A 19 -0.43 4.85 1.72
C THR A 19 -0.89 4.14 2.99
N VAL A 20 0.08 3.63 3.76
CA VAL A 20 -0.20 3.02 5.06
C VAL A 20 0.50 3.74 6.20
N GLU A 21 -0.13 3.73 7.36
CA GLU A 21 0.44 4.20 8.62
C GLU A 21 1.13 3.04 9.36
N ASN A 22 2.30 3.31 9.94
CA ASN A 22 3.12 2.32 10.66
C ASN A 22 3.33 1.04 9.83
N PRO A 23 4.01 1.15 8.67
CA PRO A 23 4.16 0.02 7.77
C PRO A 23 4.99 -1.09 8.41
N ASP A 24 4.72 -2.29 7.96
CA ASP A 24 5.62 -3.41 7.96
C ASP A 24 5.60 -4.01 6.57
N PHE A 25 6.66 -3.68 5.84
CA PHE A 25 6.86 -4.14 4.48
C PHE A 25 7.86 -5.31 4.40
N GLU A 26 8.21 -5.95 5.53
CA GLU A 26 9.19 -7.05 5.56
C GLU A 26 8.84 -8.14 4.53
N ASP A 27 7.53 -8.45 4.41
CA ASP A 27 6.98 -9.44 3.49
C ASP A 27 6.41 -8.86 2.18
N LEU A 28 6.49 -7.55 1.95
CA LEU A 28 5.95 -6.97 0.73
C LEU A 28 6.83 -7.34 -0.48
N ARG A 29 6.24 -7.98 -1.50
CA ARG A 29 6.92 -8.33 -2.74
C ARG A 29 6.07 -8.00 -3.96
N VAL A 30 6.74 -7.59 -5.04
CA VAL A 30 6.10 -7.37 -6.34
C VAL A 30 5.47 -8.66 -6.86
N ASN A 31 4.29 -8.56 -7.48
CA ASN A 31 3.49 -9.67 -8.00
C ASN A 31 2.90 -10.64 -6.96
N GLN A 32 3.12 -10.41 -5.66
CA GLN A 32 2.38 -11.11 -4.61
C GLN A 32 1.01 -10.45 -4.36
N PHE A 33 0.20 -11.10 -3.52
CA PHE A 33 -1.10 -10.57 -3.12
C PHE A 33 -1.03 -10.02 -1.69
N VAL A 34 -1.53 -8.80 -1.52
CA VAL A 34 -1.87 -8.24 -0.21
C VAL A 34 -3.34 -8.51 0.09
N LYS A 35 -3.68 -8.87 1.33
CA LYS A 35 -5.08 -8.93 1.77
C LYS A 35 -5.48 -7.58 2.36
N ILE A 36 -6.58 -7.00 1.88
CA ILE A 36 -7.16 -5.76 2.40
C ILE A 36 -8.66 -6.02 2.61
N GLY A 37 -9.11 -5.96 3.87
CA GLY A 37 -10.43 -6.49 4.24
C GLY A 37 -10.55 -7.97 3.86
N ASP A 38 -11.61 -8.33 3.13
CA ASP A 38 -11.88 -9.72 2.72
C ASP A 38 -11.34 -10.08 1.32
N LYS A 39 -10.63 -9.15 0.67
CA LYS A 39 -10.17 -9.30 -0.71
C LYS A 39 -8.66 -9.31 -0.82
N LYS A 40 -8.15 -9.90 -1.90
CA LYS A 40 -6.72 -9.96 -2.24
C LYS A 40 -6.44 -9.11 -3.47
N TYR A 41 -5.38 -8.33 -3.42
CA TYR A 41 -4.98 -7.40 -4.49
C TYR A 41 -3.53 -7.65 -4.88
N ARG A 42 -3.25 -7.63 -6.18
CA ARG A 42 -1.91 -7.89 -6.69
C ARG A 42 -1.04 -6.65 -6.52
N VAL A 43 0.09 -6.82 -5.86
CA VAL A 43 1.10 -5.79 -5.65
C VAL A 43 1.86 -5.54 -6.96
N ARG A 44 1.99 -4.27 -7.33
CA ARG A 44 2.64 -3.83 -8.58
C ARG A 44 4.01 -3.18 -8.37
N SER A 45 4.33 -2.76 -7.15
CA SER A 45 5.64 -2.20 -6.78
C SER A 45 6.07 -2.68 -5.40
N GLY A 46 7.38 -2.69 -5.17
CA GLY A 46 7.92 -2.80 -3.82
C GLY A 46 7.59 -1.56 -2.98
N PRO A 47 7.98 -1.56 -1.70
CA PRO A 47 7.77 -0.42 -0.83
C PRO A 47 8.58 0.79 -1.30
N MET A 48 7.95 1.96 -1.33
CA MET A 48 8.65 3.23 -1.46
C MET A 48 8.77 3.86 -0.08
N ILE A 49 9.97 3.78 0.51
CA ILE A 49 10.33 4.34 1.82
C ILE A 49 11.37 5.43 1.57
N HIS A 50 11.07 6.69 1.90
CA HIS A 50 12.04 7.79 1.74
C HIS A 50 12.83 8.02 3.05
N SER A 51 14.16 7.93 2.98
CA SER A 51 15.06 8.00 4.15
C SER A 51 15.61 9.40 4.49
N THR A 52 14.99 10.49 4.03
CA THR A 52 15.47 11.88 4.29
C THR A 52 14.44 12.70 5.05
N PRO A 53 14.85 13.51 6.05
CA PRO A 53 13.90 14.27 6.88
C PRO A 53 13.28 15.42 6.06
N PRO A 54 11.99 15.74 6.20
CA PRO A 54 11.25 16.30 5.07
C PRO A 54 10.82 17.75 5.30
N GLN A 55 10.83 18.54 4.22
CA GLN A 55 10.07 19.79 4.11
C GLN A 55 8.67 19.57 3.50
N SER A 56 8.16 18.33 3.49
CA SER A 56 6.96 17.95 2.72
C SER A 56 6.07 16.95 3.46
N VAL A 57 4.75 17.15 3.38
CA VAL A 57 3.66 16.32 3.96
C VAL A 57 3.50 14.95 3.24
N LEU A 58 4.46 14.59 2.38
CA LEU A 58 4.44 13.38 1.53
C LEU A 58 5.28 12.22 2.11
N ASP A 59 5.43 12.17 3.44
CA ASP A 59 6.04 11.07 4.20
C ASP A 59 5.14 9.84 4.21
N ARG A 60 5.05 9.17 3.07
CA ARG A 60 4.05 8.13 2.85
C ARG A 60 4.74 6.83 2.48
N ASP A 61 4.77 5.94 3.45
CA ASP A 61 5.11 4.54 3.26
C ASP A 61 4.08 3.90 2.33
N THR A 62 4.49 3.70 1.08
CA THR A 62 3.57 3.40 -0.02
C THR A 62 3.91 2.11 -0.73
N PHE A 63 2.86 1.49 -1.28
CA PHE A 63 2.96 0.43 -2.27
C PHE A 63 1.86 0.59 -3.31
N THR A 64 1.92 -0.17 -4.40
CA THR A 64 0.92 -0.09 -5.46
C THR A 64 0.18 -1.41 -5.69
N ILE A 65 -1.08 -1.31 -6.09
CA ILE A 65 -1.92 -2.45 -6.50
C ILE A 65 -2.62 -2.20 -7.83
N ASP A 66 -3.17 -3.25 -8.42
CA ASP A 66 -4.15 -3.10 -9.50
C ASP A 66 -5.35 -2.26 -9.07
N TYR A 67 -5.91 -1.49 -10.00
CA TYR A 67 -7.12 -0.71 -9.78
C TYR A 67 -8.29 -1.54 -9.30
N THR A 68 -9.03 -0.97 -8.37
CA THR A 68 -10.32 -1.46 -7.89
C THR A 68 -11.23 -0.27 -7.54
N ASP A 69 -12.54 -0.47 -7.67
CA ASP A 69 -13.57 0.46 -7.18
C ASP A 69 -13.90 0.22 -5.68
N ASP A 70 -13.21 -0.71 -5.03
CA ASP A 70 -13.44 -1.04 -3.62
C ASP A 70 -13.02 0.10 -2.68
N GLU A 71 -13.81 0.33 -1.62
CA GLU A 71 -13.42 1.25 -0.56
C GLU A 71 -12.29 0.64 0.28
N LEU A 72 -11.10 1.25 0.27
CA LEU A 72 -9.91 0.70 0.94
C LEU A 72 -9.48 1.48 2.20
N LEU A 73 -9.97 2.71 2.38
CA LEU A 73 -9.59 3.56 3.51
C LEU A 73 -9.90 2.92 4.85
N ASP A 74 -9.04 3.18 5.84
CA ASP A 74 -9.09 2.66 7.21
C ASP A 74 -9.02 1.13 7.36
N LYS A 75 -8.89 0.38 6.26
CA LYS A 75 -8.66 -1.06 6.30
C LYS A 75 -7.19 -1.37 6.60
N GLU A 76 -6.96 -2.53 7.18
CA GLU A 76 -5.62 -3.07 7.40
C GLU A 76 -5.14 -3.81 6.14
N ALA A 77 -3.90 -3.52 5.74
CA ALA A 77 -3.18 -4.28 4.72
C ALA A 77 -2.33 -5.39 5.37
N VAL A 78 -2.64 -6.63 5.02
CA VAL A 78 -1.96 -7.83 5.54
C VAL A 78 -1.08 -8.44 4.44
N PHE A 79 0.23 -8.39 4.65
CA PHE A 79 1.23 -8.97 3.77
C PHE A 79 1.55 -10.38 4.27
N THR A 80 1.42 -11.40 3.41
CA THR A 80 1.74 -12.79 3.77
C THR A 80 2.51 -13.45 2.65
N THR A 81 3.65 -14.06 2.99
CA THR A 81 4.39 -14.96 2.12
C THR A 81 3.72 -16.35 2.21
N HIS A 82 3.16 -16.84 1.10
CA HIS A 82 2.76 -18.26 0.97
C HIS A 82 3.84 -18.99 0.17
#